data_AF-A0A417D5E2-F1
#
_entry.id   AF-A0A417D5E2-F1
#
_cell.length_a   1.000
_cell.length_b   1.000
_cell.length_c   1.000
_cell.angle_alpha   90.00
_cell.angle_beta   90.00
_cell.angle_gamma   90.00
#
_symmetry.space_group_name_H-M   'P 1'
#
loop_
_entity.id
_entity.type
_entity.pdbx_description
1 polymer ?
#
loop_
_entity_poly.entity_id
_entity_poly.type
_entity_poly.pdbx_seq_one_letter_code
_entity_poly.pdbx_strand_id
1 'polypeptide(L)'
;MGRTYESMMEELEVIEILSTAYDGDEFPGYENIRLSFSQLETIIRNKRSGWLDALRNQKAVYLITDTSNGKMYVGSATAQYGMLLQRWTNYIDNGHGGNVELKHIVDTKGFDYIKANFQYSVLENYNARMDDNYILSREKWWKDTLCTRQFGYNKN
;
A
#
# COMPACT_ATOMS: atom_id res chain seq x y z
N MET A 1 -17.40 -21.43 0.69
CA MET A 1 -17.58 -21.46 2.16
C MET A 1 -16.25 -21.09 2.78
N GLY A 2 -16.18 -19.96 3.48
CA GLY A 2 -14.97 -19.56 4.19
C GLY A 2 -14.80 -20.40 5.46
N ARG A 3 -13.56 -20.66 5.86
CA ARG A 3 -13.28 -21.30 7.15
C ARG A 3 -13.51 -20.28 8.26
N THR A 4 -14.23 -20.66 9.31
CA THR A 4 -14.42 -19.83 10.51
C THR A 4 -13.50 -20.33 11.62
N TYR A 5 -13.22 -19.47 12.61
CA TYR A 5 -12.40 -19.87 13.77
C TYR A 5 -13.02 -21.08 14.49
N GLU A 6 -14.34 -21.05 14.71
CA GLU A 6 -15.10 -22.14 15.33
C GLU A 6 -14.93 -23.47 14.58
N SER A 7 -14.82 -23.43 13.24
CA SER A 7 -14.65 -24.65 12.43
C SER A 7 -13.22 -25.22 12.45
N MET A 8 -12.25 -24.52 13.04
CA MET A 8 -10.83 -24.90 13.02
C MET A 8 -10.19 -24.94 14.40
N MET A 9 -10.87 -24.50 15.46
CA MET A 9 -10.28 -24.32 16.78
C MET A 9 -9.59 -25.58 17.30
N GLU A 10 -10.17 -26.77 17.11
CA GLU A 10 -9.59 -28.03 17.58
C GLU A 10 -8.38 -28.50 16.76
N GLU A 11 -8.16 -27.94 15.57
CA GLU A 11 -7.00 -28.23 14.72
C GLU A 11 -5.85 -27.23 14.93
N LEU A 12 -6.07 -26.16 15.70
CA LEU A 12 -5.08 -25.11 15.94
C LEU A 12 -4.23 -25.44 17.18
N GLU A 13 -2.92 -25.57 16.98
CA GLU A 13 -1.95 -25.71 18.06
C GLU A 13 -1.38 -24.33 18.46
N VAL A 14 -1.37 -24.04 19.75
CA VAL A 14 -0.74 -22.81 20.28
C VAL A 14 0.77 -23.01 20.32
N ILE A 15 1.48 -22.41 19.37
CA ILE A 15 2.94 -22.50 19.27
C ILE A 15 3.62 -21.58 20.29
N GLU A 16 3.11 -20.36 20.46
CA GLU A 16 3.72 -19.35 21.33
C GLU A 16 2.67 -18.36 21.85
N ILE A 17 2.88 -17.90 23.09
CA ILE A 17 2.16 -16.77 23.68
C ILE A 17 3.19 -15.71 24.02
N LEU A 18 3.21 -14.63 23.23
CA LEU A 18 4.10 -13.50 23.46
C LEU A 18 3.65 -12.71 24.69
N SER A 19 4.63 -12.22 25.47
CA SER A 19 4.37 -11.33 26.61
C SER A 19 3.90 -9.93 26.19
N THR A 20 4.01 -9.64 24.90
CA THR A 20 3.56 -8.41 24.27
C THR A 20 2.38 -8.69 23.36
N ALA A 21 1.42 -7.76 23.31
CA ALA A 21 0.33 -7.83 22.34
C ALA A 21 0.90 -7.91 20.91
N TYR A 22 0.30 -8.77 20.08
CA TYR A 22 0.62 -8.83 18.66
C TYR A 22 0.41 -7.45 18.03
N ASP A 23 1.49 -6.88 17.52
CA ASP A 23 1.46 -5.56 16.90
C ASP A 23 1.52 -5.62 15.36
N GLY A 24 1.52 -6.84 14.77
CA GLY A 24 1.56 -7.10 13.32
C GLY A 24 2.75 -7.98 12.87
N ASP A 25 2.92 -8.17 11.56
CA ASP A 25 4.07 -8.90 11.00
C ASP A 25 5.32 -8.01 10.83
N GLU A 26 6.51 -8.60 10.93
CA GLU A 26 7.78 -7.93 10.63
C GLU A 26 7.84 -7.43 9.19
N PHE A 27 8.74 -6.47 8.91
CA PHE A 27 8.92 -5.95 7.56
C PHE A 27 9.45 -7.05 6.62
N PRO A 28 8.70 -7.45 5.57
CA PRO A 28 8.99 -8.66 4.80
C PRO A 28 10.01 -8.45 3.66
N GLY A 29 10.63 -7.28 3.58
CA GLY A 29 11.37 -6.83 2.39
C GLY A 29 10.44 -6.13 1.38
N TYR A 30 11.00 -5.25 0.55
CA TYR A 30 10.22 -4.41 -0.38
C TYR A 30 9.49 -5.22 -1.44
N GLU A 31 10.14 -6.29 -1.92
CA GLU A 31 9.66 -7.23 -2.91
C GLU A 31 8.44 -8.04 -2.46
N ASN A 32 8.18 -8.10 -1.15
CA ASN A 32 7.08 -8.87 -0.57
C ASN A 32 6.01 -7.97 0.07
N ILE A 33 6.05 -6.64 -0.13
CA ILE A 33 5.03 -5.76 0.42
C ILE A 33 3.73 -5.90 -0.38
N ARG A 34 2.69 -6.39 0.29
CA ARG A 34 1.31 -6.41 -0.20
C ARG A 34 0.35 -6.29 0.98
N LEU A 35 -0.16 -5.09 1.21
CA LEU A 35 -0.94 -4.75 2.41
C LEU A 35 -2.35 -4.32 2.02
N SER A 36 -3.37 -4.76 2.76
CA SER A 36 -4.67 -4.08 2.76
C SER A 36 -4.54 -2.66 3.32
N PHE A 37 -5.55 -1.83 3.09
CA PHE A 37 -5.64 -0.53 3.75
C PHE A 37 -5.52 -0.65 5.28
N SER A 38 -6.24 -1.58 5.91
CA SER A 38 -6.24 -1.75 7.36
C SER A 38 -4.88 -2.16 7.92
N GLN A 39 -4.13 -3.02 7.21
CA GLN A 39 -2.78 -3.38 7.59
C GLN A 39 -1.83 -2.19 7.49
N LEU A 40 -1.88 -1.46 6.36
CA LEU A 40 -1.05 -0.27 6.15
C LEU A 40 -1.37 0.84 7.17
N GLU A 41 -2.66 1.04 7.47
CA GLU A 41 -3.12 1.97 8.50
C GLU A 41 -2.57 1.60 9.88
N THR A 42 -2.67 0.33 10.26
CA THR A 42 -2.15 -0.17 11.54
C THR A 42 -0.65 0.07 11.66
N ILE A 43 0.12 -0.26 10.61
CA ILE A 43 1.57 -0.03 10.55
C ILE A 43 1.92 1.45 10.78
N ILE A 44 1.23 2.35 10.08
CA ILE A 44 1.51 3.79 10.13
C ILE A 44 1.04 4.40 11.46
N ARG A 45 -0.19 4.11 11.91
CA ARG A 45 -0.77 4.69 13.13
C ARG A 45 -0.09 4.19 14.40
N ASN A 46 0.30 2.90 14.45
CA ASN A 46 1.01 2.32 15.59
C ASN A 46 2.52 2.60 15.55
N LYS A 47 3.00 3.30 14.51
CA LYS A 47 4.40 3.73 14.36
C LYS A 47 5.41 2.59 14.47
N ARG A 48 5.15 1.45 13.82
CA ARG A 48 6.05 0.29 13.88
C ARG A 48 7.42 0.65 13.29
N SER A 49 8.44 0.70 14.14
CA SER A 49 9.76 1.25 13.81
C SER A 49 10.38 0.61 12.58
N GLY A 50 10.44 -0.72 12.50
CA GLY A 50 11.02 -1.45 11.37
C GLY A 50 10.36 -1.10 10.02
N TRP A 51 9.04 -0.94 10.01
CA TRP A 51 8.30 -0.49 8.82
C TRP A 51 8.52 0.99 8.52
N LEU A 52 8.42 1.86 9.53
CA LEU A 52 8.58 3.29 9.34
C LEU A 52 9.97 3.63 8.80
N ASP A 53 11.02 3.01 9.33
CA ASP A 53 12.40 3.27 8.94
C ASP A 53 12.67 2.81 7.50
N ALA A 54 12.16 1.63 7.13
CA ALA A 54 12.23 1.12 5.76
C ALA A 54 11.51 2.06 4.77
N LEU A 55 10.27 2.47 5.06
CA LEU A 55 9.48 3.28 4.14
C LEU A 55 9.93 4.75 4.06
N ARG A 56 10.51 5.31 5.14
CA ARG A 56 10.82 6.76 5.24
C ARG A 56 11.98 7.20 4.34
N ASN A 57 12.92 6.29 4.05
CA ASN A 57 14.15 6.59 3.28
C ASN A 57 14.19 5.92 1.90
N GLN A 58 13.05 5.42 1.44
CA GLN A 58 12.95 4.70 0.18
C GLN A 58 12.02 5.43 -0.80
N LYS A 59 12.57 5.77 -1.97
CA LYS A 59 11.76 6.15 -3.13
C LYS A 59 11.22 4.89 -3.78
N ALA A 60 10.08 4.97 -4.46
CA ALA A 60 9.49 3.78 -5.07
C ALA A 60 8.53 4.10 -6.21
N VAL A 61 8.31 3.11 -7.08
CA VAL A 61 7.08 2.97 -7.85
C VAL A 61 6.23 1.93 -7.13
N TYR A 62 4.98 2.27 -6.85
CA TYR A 62 4.02 1.44 -6.13
C TYR A 62 2.74 1.24 -6.92
N LEU A 63 2.00 0.22 -6.54
CA LEU A 63 0.71 -0.16 -7.11
C LEU A 63 -0.36 -0.11 -6.02
N ILE A 64 -1.50 0.47 -6.35
CA ILE A 64 -2.72 0.38 -5.56
C ILE A 64 -3.73 -0.39 -6.40
N THR A 65 -4.26 -1.49 -5.86
CA THR A 65 -5.24 -2.34 -6.54
C THR A 65 -6.55 -2.29 -5.79
N ASP A 66 -7.64 -1.98 -6.50
CA ASP A 66 -9.00 -2.18 -6.01
C ASP A 66 -9.39 -3.64 -6.22
N THR A 67 -9.37 -4.42 -5.14
CA THR A 67 -9.62 -5.86 -5.17
C THR A 67 -11.07 -6.20 -5.50
N SER A 68 -11.98 -5.23 -5.44
CA SER A 68 -13.39 -5.42 -5.78
C SER A 68 -13.61 -5.54 -7.29
N ASN A 69 -12.71 -4.99 -8.11
CA ASN A 69 -12.91 -4.90 -9.57
C ASN A 69 -11.63 -5.06 -10.40
N GLY A 70 -10.48 -5.24 -9.76
CA GLY A 70 -9.19 -5.44 -10.42
C GLY A 70 -8.56 -4.19 -11.03
N LYS A 71 -9.19 -3.01 -10.88
CA LYS A 71 -8.61 -1.76 -11.40
C LYS A 71 -7.41 -1.36 -10.55
N MET A 72 -6.41 -0.82 -11.25
CA MET A 72 -5.10 -0.51 -10.69
C MET A 72 -4.75 0.97 -10.83
N TYR A 73 -4.01 1.49 -9.87
CA TYR A 73 -3.38 2.80 -9.89
C TYR A 73 -1.88 2.61 -9.66
N VAL A 74 -1.06 3.11 -10.59
CA VAL A 74 0.40 3.19 -10.45
C VAL A 74 0.76 4.60 -10.00
N GLY A 75 1.62 4.72 -8.99
CA GLY A 75 2.19 5.98 -8.56
C GLY A 75 3.65 5.85 -8.17
N SER A 76 4.32 6.99 -8.00
CA SER A 76 5.67 7.02 -7.46
C SER A 76 5.78 7.90 -6.22
N ALA A 77 6.77 7.61 -5.39
CA ALA A 77 7.17 8.39 -4.23
C ALA A 77 8.60 8.90 -4.45
N THR A 78 8.72 10.20 -4.77
CA THR A 78 9.99 10.88 -5.07
C THR A 78 10.26 12.07 -4.12
N ALA A 79 9.40 12.28 -3.12
CA ALA A 79 9.55 13.38 -2.17
C ALA A 79 10.90 13.32 -1.43
N GLN A 80 11.51 14.48 -1.17
CA GLN A 80 12.82 14.56 -0.51
C GLN A 80 12.78 14.12 0.96
N TYR A 81 11.62 14.25 1.62
CA TYR A 81 11.41 13.86 3.01
C TYR A 81 10.31 12.83 3.11
N GLY A 82 10.55 11.75 3.85
CA GLY A 82 9.56 10.70 4.13
C GLY A 82 9.19 9.80 2.95
N MET A 83 9.47 10.19 1.70
CA MET A 83 9.38 9.37 0.48
C MET A 83 8.12 8.49 0.45
N LEU A 84 8.27 7.15 0.41
CA LEU A 84 7.15 6.22 0.34
C LEU A 84 6.26 6.30 1.58
N LEU A 85 6.83 6.44 2.78
CA LEU A 85 6.05 6.60 4.02
C LEU A 85 5.13 7.82 3.94
N GLN A 86 5.65 8.97 3.50
CA GLN A 86 4.84 10.18 3.37
C GLN A 86 3.71 9.97 2.36
N ARG A 87 4.03 9.37 1.21
CA ARG A 87 3.05 9.14 0.16
C ARG A 87 1.93 8.20 0.61
N TRP A 88 2.27 7.12 1.31
CA TRP A 88 1.32 6.17 1.86
C TRP A 88 0.51 6.71 3.04
N THR A 89 1.11 7.53 3.90
CA THR A 89 0.39 8.25 4.96
C THR A 89 -0.72 9.12 4.39
N ASN A 90 -0.47 9.84 3.28
CA ASN A 90 -1.50 10.64 2.63
C ASN A 90 -2.70 9.81 2.16
N TYR A 91 -2.50 8.57 1.71
CA TYR A 91 -3.61 7.68 1.36
C TYR A 91 -4.34 7.17 2.60
N ILE A 92 -3.65 6.91 3.70
CA ILE A 92 -4.29 6.53 4.97
C ILE A 92 -5.11 7.68 5.57
N ASP A 93 -4.71 8.93 5.34
CA ASP A 93 -5.41 10.08 5.91
C ASP A 93 -6.66 10.48 5.11
N ASN A 94 -6.67 10.31 3.78
CA ASN A 94 -7.76 10.81 2.93
C ASN A 94 -8.24 9.86 1.81
N GLY A 95 -7.65 8.67 1.70
CA GLY A 95 -8.01 7.65 0.70
C GLY A 95 -7.51 7.90 -0.72
N HIS A 96 -7.09 9.12 -1.07
CA HIS A 96 -6.83 9.50 -2.47
C HIS A 96 -5.44 10.07 -2.74
N GLY A 97 -4.71 10.55 -1.74
CA GLY A 97 -3.37 11.13 -1.89
C GLY A 97 -3.27 12.31 -2.87
N GLY A 98 -4.39 12.98 -3.18
CA GLY A 98 -4.48 14.06 -4.16
C GLY A 98 -4.70 13.60 -5.61
N ASN A 99 -4.89 12.30 -5.86
CA ASN A 99 -5.07 11.78 -7.23
C ASN A 99 -6.53 11.91 -7.66
N VAL A 100 -6.74 12.44 -8.86
CA VAL A 100 -8.06 12.85 -9.37
C VAL A 100 -9.08 11.69 -9.34
N GLU A 101 -8.73 10.53 -9.89
CA GLU A 101 -9.66 9.39 -9.92
C GLU A 101 -9.91 8.77 -8.56
N LEU A 102 -8.88 8.67 -7.72
CA LEU A 102 -9.05 8.15 -6.38
C LEU A 102 -9.91 9.08 -5.53
N LYS A 103 -9.78 10.39 -5.73
CA LYS A 103 -10.66 11.38 -5.12
C LYS A 103 -12.09 11.21 -5.60
N HIS A 104 -12.32 11.01 -6.90
CA HIS A 104 -13.65 10.73 -7.43
C HIS A 104 -14.27 9.46 -6.82
N ILE A 105 -13.48 8.41 -6.57
CA ILE A 105 -13.94 7.21 -5.85
C ILE A 105 -14.35 7.54 -4.42
N VAL A 106 -13.55 8.31 -3.68
CA VAL A 106 -13.89 8.75 -2.32
C VAL A 106 -15.17 9.59 -2.32
N ASP A 107 -15.30 10.53 -3.27
CA ASP A 107 -16.46 11.43 -3.36
C ASP A 107 -17.75 10.68 -3.72
N THR A 108 -17.67 9.60 -4.50
CA THR A 108 -18.84 8.85 -5.00
C THR A 108 -19.20 7.60 -4.20
N LYS A 109 -18.20 6.89 -3.67
CA LYS A 109 -18.36 5.63 -2.93
C LYS A 109 -18.03 5.74 -1.44
N GLY A 110 -17.45 6.87 -1.01
CA GLY A 110 -17.04 7.10 0.37
C GLY A 110 -15.65 6.55 0.69
N PHE A 111 -15.05 7.05 1.76
CA PHE A 111 -13.73 6.61 2.20
C PHE A 111 -13.74 5.15 2.68
N ASP A 112 -14.84 4.67 3.27
CA ASP A 112 -14.94 3.28 3.74
C ASP A 112 -14.86 2.26 2.59
N TYR A 113 -15.23 2.66 1.36
CA TYR A 113 -15.00 1.83 0.18
C TYR A 113 -13.49 1.59 -0.05
N ILE A 114 -12.65 2.62 0.12
CA ILE A 114 -11.20 2.49 0.00
C ILE A 114 -10.68 1.53 1.06
N LYS A 115 -11.10 1.73 2.32
CA LYS A 115 -10.65 0.90 3.45
C LYS A 115 -10.95 -0.59 3.24
N ALA A 116 -12.10 -0.88 2.64
CA ALA A 116 -12.54 -2.25 2.39
C ALA A 116 -11.86 -2.90 1.18
N ASN A 117 -11.52 -2.15 0.13
CA ASN A 117 -11.18 -2.73 -1.17
C ASN A 117 -9.75 -2.45 -1.65
N PHE A 118 -9.01 -1.52 -1.05
CA PHE A 118 -7.71 -1.14 -1.57
C PHE A 118 -6.57 -1.96 -0.96
N GLN A 119 -5.67 -2.39 -1.84
CA GLN A 119 -4.42 -3.07 -1.52
C GLN A 119 -3.24 -2.27 -2.07
N TYR A 120 -2.16 -2.19 -1.30
CA TYR A 120 -0.95 -1.42 -1.58
C TYR A 120 0.24 -2.37 -1.72
N SER A 121 1.00 -2.23 -2.80
CA SER A 121 2.23 -3.00 -3.04
C SER A 121 3.31 -2.15 -3.69
N VAL A 122 4.56 -2.63 -3.63
CA VAL A 122 5.71 -1.99 -4.28
C VAL A 122 6.04 -2.74 -5.56
N LEU A 123 6.27 -2.00 -6.65
CA LEU A 123 6.73 -2.55 -7.93
C LEU A 123 8.25 -2.43 -8.05
N GLU A 124 8.79 -1.27 -7.70
CA GLU A 124 10.22 -0.99 -7.70
C GLU A 124 10.57 -0.08 -6.51
N ASN A 125 11.70 -0.34 -5.87
CA ASN A 125 12.22 0.47 -4.76
C ASN A 125 13.62 1.01 -5.11
N TYR A 126 13.88 2.26 -4.71
CA TYR A 126 15.16 2.93 -4.94
C TYR A 126 15.64 3.68 -3.70
N ASN A 127 16.96 3.74 -3.53
CA ASN A 127 17.54 4.56 -2.47
C ASN A 127 17.24 6.06 -2.71
N ALA A 128 17.36 6.85 -1.64
CA ALA A 128 17.11 8.28 -1.63
C ALA A 128 17.87 9.10 -2.70
N ARG A 129 19.04 8.63 -3.16
CA ARG A 129 19.91 9.34 -4.10
C ARG A 129 19.55 9.11 -5.57
N MET A 130 18.63 8.18 -5.85
CA MET A 130 18.18 7.91 -7.21
C MET A 130 17.53 9.16 -7.82
N ASP A 131 17.80 9.39 -9.11
CA ASP A 131 17.23 10.50 -9.86
C ASP A 131 15.70 10.37 -9.96
N ASP A 132 15.00 11.43 -9.60
CA ASP A 132 13.55 11.49 -9.66
C ASP A 132 13.04 11.33 -11.10
N ASN A 133 13.76 11.84 -12.10
CA ASN A 133 13.37 11.70 -13.50
C ASN A 133 13.38 10.24 -13.95
N TYR A 134 14.36 9.48 -13.46
CA TYR A 134 14.41 8.05 -13.73
C TYR A 134 13.19 7.35 -13.12
N ILE A 135 12.85 7.64 -11.86
CA ILE A 135 11.70 7.03 -11.17
C ILE A 135 10.39 7.39 -11.86
N LEU A 136 10.21 8.64 -12.28
CA LEU A 136 9.04 9.07 -13.05
C LEU A 136 8.95 8.35 -14.41
N SER A 137 10.09 8.09 -15.06
CA SER A 137 10.12 7.28 -16.28
C SER A 137 9.69 5.83 -16.03
N ARG A 138 10.05 5.25 -14.88
CA ARG A 138 9.63 3.91 -14.45
C ARG A 138 8.15 3.86 -14.08
N GLU A 139 7.64 4.89 -13.40
CA GLU A 139 6.21 5.06 -13.14
C GLU A 139 5.41 5.07 -14.46
N LYS A 140 5.87 5.85 -15.45
CA LYS A 140 5.27 5.87 -16.78
C LYS A 140 5.30 4.51 -17.45
N TRP A 141 6.45 3.83 -17.41
CA TRP A 141 6.60 2.48 -17.95
C TRP A 141 5.58 1.52 -17.35
N TRP A 142 5.38 1.51 -16.03
CA TRP A 142 4.40 0.63 -15.39
C TRP A 142 2.95 0.99 -15.69
N LYS A 143 2.62 2.28 -15.81
CA LYS A 143 1.29 2.72 -16.27
C LYS A 143 0.96 2.17 -17.65
N ASP A 144 1.94 2.16 -18.55
CA ASP A 144 1.79 1.65 -19.92
C ASP A 144 1.73 0.11 -19.92
N THR A 145 2.66 -0.56 -19.23
CA THR A 145 2.73 -2.02 -19.13
C THR A 145 1.46 -2.64 -18.53
N LEU A 146 0.89 -2.01 -17.51
CA LEU A 146 -0.34 -2.48 -16.84
C LEU A 146 -1.61 -1.84 -17.41
N CYS A 147 -1.47 -1.00 -18.45
CA CYS A 147 -2.57 -0.28 -19.09
C CYS A 147 -3.47 0.49 -18.10
N THR A 148 -2.92 1.02 -17.01
CA THR A 148 -3.71 1.64 -15.92
C THR A 148 -4.34 2.97 -16.31
N ARG A 149 -3.92 3.57 -17.43
CA ARG A 149 -4.58 4.73 -18.04
C ARG A 149 -5.89 4.39 -18.73
N GLN A 150 -5.94 3.21 -19.35
CA GLN A 150 -7.09 2.77 -20.14
C GLN A 150 -8.09 1.99 -19.28
N PHE A 151 -7.57 1.12 -18.41
CA PHE A 151 -8.38 0.18 -17.63
C PHE A 151 -8.31 0.39 -16.12
N GLY A 152 -7.42 1.28 -15.65
CA GLY A 152 -7.20 1.55 -14.24
C GLY A 152 -7.69 2.93 -13.80
N TYR A 153 -7.01 3.49 -12.81
CA TYR A 153 -7.33 4.78 -12.18
C TYR A 153 -6.30 5.86 -12.47
N ASN A 154 -5.34 5.65 -13.37
CA ASN A 154 -4.43 6.72 -13.78
C ASN A 154 -5.09 7.59 -14.86
N LYS A 155 -5.06 8.92 -14.70
CA LYS A 155 -5.53 9.89 -15.72
C LYS A 155 -4.43 10.74 -16.35
N ASN A 156 -3.21 10.65 -15.83
CA ASN A 156 -2.01 11.33 -16.33
C ASN A 156 -1.09 10.36 -17.04
#